data_AF-A0AAW3VFE7-F1
#
_entry.id   AF-A0AAW3VFE7-F1
#
_cell.length_a   1.000
_cell.length_b   1.000
_cell.length_c   1.000
_cell.angle_alpha   90.00
_cell.angle_beta   90.00
_cell.angle_gamma   90.00
#
_symmetry.space_group_name_H-M   'P 1'
#
loop_
_entity.id
_entity.type
_entity.pdbx_description
1 polymer ?
#
loop_
_entity_poly.entity_id
_entity_poly.type
_entity_poly.pdbx_seq_one_letter_code
_entity_poly.pdbx_strand_id
1 'polypeptide(L)'
;MFPADVPDPLETALQDACEEVDGYLAVRYPLPLPNVPNNLKRIVCEITRYKLYFEAAPEVVELRYKMAIDFLKGVRDGKNSLAILDTSNQISDDQPKGRPSTAPVGTSYTGGVFGDSILDQMPSMK
;
A
#
# COMPACT_ATOMS: atom_id res chain seq x y z
N MET A 1 41.99 18.18 -6.39
CA MET A 1 40.73 18.73 -6.93
C MET A 1 40.01 17.56 -7.60
N PHE A 2 39.09 16.90 -6.90
CA PHE A 2 38.24 15.86 -7.52
C PHE A 2 37.25 16.57 -8.45
N PRO A 3 37.06 16.11 -9.69
CA PRO A 3 36.20 16.80 -10.65
C PRO A 3 34.76 16.80 -10.17
N ALA A 4 34.15 17.98 -10.06
CA ALA A 4 32.81 18.21 -9.54
C ALA A 4 31.68 17.79 -10.51
N ASP A 5 31.98 16.98 -11.52
CA ASP A 5 31.13 16.74 -12.69
C ASP A 5 30.94 15.25 -13.02
N VAL A 6 31.43 14.35 -12.14
CA VAL A 6 31.09 12.92 -12.23
C VAL A 6 29.82 12.72 -11.41
N PRO A 7 28.68 12.32 -12.04
CA PRO A 7 27.47 12.04 -11.29
C PRO A 7 27.78 10.94 -10.28
N ASP A 8 27.30 11.11 -9.04
CA ASP A 8 27.43 10.08 -8.02
C ASP A 8 26.83 8.79 -8.60
N PRO A 9 27.57 7.66 -8.64
CA PRO A 9 27.04 6.39 -9.11
C PRO A 9 25.70 6.01 -8.47
N LEU A 10 25.45 6.47 -7.25
CA LEU A 10 24.17 6.34 -6.56
C LEU A 10 23.03 7.10 -7.26
N GLU A 11 23.27 8.34 -7.66
CA GLU A 11 22.25 9.17 -8.33
C GLU A 11 21.90 8.60 -9.70
N THR A 12 22.90 8.15 -10.46
CA THR A 12 22.68 7.46 -11.74
C THR A 12 21.86 6.18 -11.55
N ALA A 13 22.23 5.33 -10.58
CA ALA A 13 21.50 4.09 -10.31
C ALA A 13 20.06 4.33 -9.80
N LEU A 14 19.82 5.43 -9.07
CA LEU A 14 18.49 5.85 -8.65
C LEU A 14 17.66 6.32 -9.84
N GLN A 15 18.23 7.14 -10.71
CA GLN A 15 17.55 7.63 -11.91
C GLN A 15 17.15 6.48 -12.82
N ASP A 16 18.07 5.56 -13.11
CA ASP A 16 17.81 4.36 -13.91
C ASP A 16 16.70 3.48 -13.30
N ALA A 17 16.69 3.35 -11.97
CA ALA A 17 15.66 2.58 -11.27
C ALA A 17 14.29 3.26 -11.31
N CYS A 18 14.25 4.60 -11.19
CA CYS A 18 13.01 5.37 -11.32
C CYS A 18 12.43 5.25 -12.73
N GLU A 19 13.25 5.40 -13.77
CA GLU A 19 12.81 5.27 -15.17
C GLU A 19 12.30 3.86 -15.48
N GLU A 20 12.97 2.83 -14.96
CA GLU A 20 12.52 1.44 -15.08
C GLU A 20 11.14 1.24 -14.43
N VAL A 21 10.94 1.75 -13.21
CA VAL A 21 9.65 1.67 -12.49
C VAL A 21 8.56 2.45 -13.21
N ASP A 22 8.85 3.68 -13.64
CA ASP A 22 7.91 4.54 -14.36
C ASP A 22 7.43 3.87 -15.66
N GLY A 23 8.30 3.14 -16.36
CA GLY A 23 7.91 2.35 -17.53
C GLY A 23 6.83 1.29 -17.23
N TYR A 24 6.86 0.65 -16.07
CA TYR A 24 5.81 -0.29 -15.65
C TYR A 24 4.52 0.41 -15.22
N LEU A 25 4.63 1.59 -14.61
CA LEU A 25 3.49 2.35 -14.08
C LEU A 25 2.73 3.11 -15.17
N ALA A 26 3.42 3.58 -16.21
CA ALA A 26 2.84 4.32 -17.33
C ALA A 26 1.70 3.59 -18.07
N VAL A 27 1.61 2.26 -17.91
CA VAL A 27 0.53 1.44 -18.48
C VAL A 27 -0.82 1.72 -17.82
N ARG A 28 -0.83 2.09 -16.53
CA ARG A 28 -2.07 2.24 -15.74
C ARG A 28 -2.23 3.59 -15.07
N TYR A 29 -1.14 4.25 -14.72
CA TYR A 29 -1.17 5.50 -13.99
C TYR A 29 -0.63 6.63 -14.87
N PRO A 30 -1.29 7.80 -14.89
CA PRO A 30 -0.72 8.98 -15.53
C PRO A 30 0.50 9.44 -14.75
N LEU A 31 1.61 9.65 -15.46
CA LEU A 31 2.84 10.22 -14.92
C LEU A 31 2.91 11.71 -15.29
N PRO A 32 3.45 12.58 -14.42
CA PRO A 32 4.05 12.30 -13.11
C PRO A 32 3.01 12.01 -12.01
N LEU A 33 3.35 11.08 -11.09
CA LEU A 33 2.47 10.74 -9.97
C LEU A 33 2.30 11.92 -9.00
N PRO A 34 1.09 12.21 -8.52
CA PRO A 34 0.86 13.31 -7.57
C PRO A 34 1.40 13.00 -6.17
N ASN A 35 1.37 11.73 -5.76
CA ASN A 35 1.91 11.27 -4.49
C ASN A 35 2.60 9.91 -4.68
N VAL A 36 3.85 9.80 -4.23
CA VAL A 36 4.61 8.55 -4.29
C VAL A 36 4.47 7.79 -2.97
N PRO A 37 3.79 6.62 -2.96
CA PRO A 37 3.61 5.84 -1.75
C PRO A 37 4.95 5.27 -1.25
N ASN A 38 5.09 5.10 0.07
CA ASN A 38 6.31 4.58 0.69
C ASN A 38 6.68 3.15 0.21
N ASN A 39 5.68 2.36 -0.19
CA ASN A 39 5.92 1.03 -0.74
C ASN A 39 6.72 1.10 -2.07
N LEU A 40 6.38 2.05 -2.95
CA LEU A 40 7.07 2.26 -4.21
C LEU A 40 8.51 2.74 -3.99
N LYS A 41 8.73 3.65 -3.03
CA LYS A 41 10.09 4.06 -2.62
C LYS A 41 10.94 2.86 -2.20
N ARG A 42 10.37 1.93 -1.43
CA ARG A 42 11.09 0.71 -1.01
C ARG A 42 11.48 -0.16 -2.21
N ILE A 43 10.58 -0.32 -3.18
CA ILE A 43 10.81 -1.10 -4.41
C ILE A 43 11.91 -0.46 -5.25
N VAL A 44 11.88 0.86 -5.44
CA VAL A 44 12.94 1.60 -6.15
C VAL A 44 14.28 1.37 -5.47
N CYS A 45 14.37 1.51 -4.15
CA CYS A 45 15.61 1.26 -3.41
C CYS A 45 16.13 -0.18 -3.56
N GLU A 46 15.24 -1.17 -3.70
CA GLU A 46 15.64 -2.57 -3.93
C GLU A 46 16.25 -2.77 -5.32
N ILE A 47 15.69 -2.12 -6.33
CA ILE A 47 16.23 -2.11 -7.69
C ILE A 47 17.56 -1.35 -7.76
N THR A 48 17.63 -0.16 -7.16
CA THR A 48 18.86 0.62 -7.05
C THR A 48 19.96 -0.18 -6.36
N ARG A 49 19.64 -0.85 -5.24
CA ARG A 49 20.60 -1.70 -4.53
C ARG A 49 21.16 -2.77 -5.45
N TYR A 50 20.32 -3.43 -6.25
CA TYR A 50 20.77 -4.42 -7.21
C TYR A 50 21.68 -3.81 -8.29
N LYS A 51 21.32 -2.65 -8.86
CA LYS A 51 22.13 -1.95 -9.87
C LYS A 51 23.50 -1.50 -9.36
N LEU A 52 23.65 -1.24 -8.07
CA LEU A 52 24.94 -0.88 -7.46
C LEU A 52 25.91 -2.05 -7.33
N TYR A 53 25.45 -3.30 -7.47
CA TYR A 53 26.35 -4.47 -7.52
C TYR A 53 26.86 -4.67 -8.94
N PHE A 54 28.12 -4.29 -9.19
CA PHE A 54 28.75 -4.38 -10.51
C PHE A 54 29.27 -5.79 -10.87
N GLU A 55 29.79 -6.55 -9.90
CA GLU A 55 30.45 -7.85 -10.17
C GLU A 55 29.59 -9.05 -9.80
N ALA A 56 29.15 -9.14 -8.54
CA ALA A 56 28.33 -10.24 -8.06
C ALA A 56 27.39 -9.75 -6.96
N ALA A 57 26.08 -9.80 -7.23
CA ALA A 57 25.08 -9.55 -6.22
C ALA A 57 24.91 -10.81 -5.34
N PRO A 58 24.78 -10.68 -4.01
CA PRO A 58 24.36 -11.79 -3.17
C PRO A 58 22.99 -12.31 -3.62
N GLU A 59 22.76 -13.63 -3.49
CA GLU A 59 21.48 -14.26 -3.88
C GLU A 59 20.26 -13.56 -3.25
N VAL A 60 20.39 -13.09 -2.00
CA VAL A 60 19.35 -12.34 -1.29
C VAL A 60 18.97 -11.05 -2.02
N VAL A 61 19.94 -10.36 -2.62
CA VAL A 61 19.70 -9.10 -3.36
C VAL A 61 19.03 -9.40 -4.69
N GLU A 62 19.47 -10.45 -5.40
CA GLU A 62 18.82 -10.88 -6.63
C GLU A 62 17.38 -11.32 -6.41
N LEU A 63 17.12 -12.07 -5.32
CA LEU A 63 15.77 -12.50 -4.95
C LEU A 63 14.87 -11.29 -4.69
N ARG A 64 15.36 -10.29 -3.94
CA ARG A 64 14.63 -9.04 -3.68
C ARG A 64 14.37 -8.26 -4.96
N TYR A 65 15.33 -8.19 -5.88
CA TYR A 65 15.13 -7.59 -7.19
C TYR A 65 14.04 -8.32 -7.99
N LYS A 66 14.08 -9.65 -8.05
CA LYS A 66 13.05 -10.46 -8.72
C LYS A 66 11.65 -10.22 -8.12
N MET A 67 11.54 -10.20 -6.79
CA MET A 67 10.28 -9.90 -6.09
C MET A 67 9.77 -8.48 -6.40
N ALA A 68 10.67 -7.50 -6.47
CA ALA A 68 10.34 -6.12 -6.86
C ALA A 68 9.79 -6.06 -8.29
N ILE A 69 10.45 -6.71 -9.25
CA ILE A 69 10.00 -6.78 -10.64
C ILE A 69 8.65 -7.51 -10.76
N ASP A 70 8.46 -8.61 -10.05
CA ASP A 70 7.19 -9.36 -10.08
C ASP A 70 6.04 -8.56 -9.46
N PHE A 71 6.31 -7.75 -8.43
CA PHE A 71 5.33 -6.79 -7.92
C PHE A 71 4.95 -5.77 -8.99
N LEU A 72 5.93 -5.17 -9.69
CA LEU A 72 5.67 -4.18 -10.75
C LEU A 72 4.89 -4.78 -11.93
N LYS A 73 5.18 -6.02 -12.32
CA LYS A 73 4.35 -6.78 -13.28
C LYS A 73 2.93 -6.98 -12.75
N GLY A 74 2.77 -7.30 -11.47
CA GLY A 74 1.46 -7.38 -10.82
C GLY A 74 0.69 -6.07 -10.84
N VAL A 75 1.39 -4.93 -10.71
CA VAL A 75 0.80 -3.59 -10.83
C VAL A 75 0.35 -3.34 -12.28
N ARG A 76 1.21 -3.64 -13.26
CA ARG A 76 0.90 -3.53 -14.69
C ARG A 76 -0.32 -4.36 -15.08
N ASP A 77 -0.40 -5.59 -14.60
CA ASP A 77 -1.51 -6.52 -14.87
C ASP A 77 -2.78 -6.17 -14.05
N GLY A 78 -2.71 -5.20 -13.14
CA GLY A 78 -3.84 -4.77 -12.30
C GLY A 78 -4.15 -5.67 -11.10
N LYS A 79 -3.31 -6.67 -10.82
CA LYS A 79 -3.44 -7.56 -9.64
C LYS A 79 -3.06 -6.85 -8.35
N ASN A 80 -2.06 -5.98 -8.42
CA ASN A 80 -1.63 -5.16 -7.29
C ASN A 80 -2.03 -3.71 -7.55
N SER A 81 -2.71 -3.10 -6.59
CA SER A 81 -3.04 -1.67 -6.67
C SER A 81 -2.06 -0.87 -5.82
N LEU A 82 -1.53 0.21 -6.39
CA LEU A 82 -0.84 1.21 -5.59
C LEU A 82 -1.89 2.00 -4.81
N ALA A 83 -1.73 2.08 -3.49
CA ALA A 83 -2.45 3.03 -2.66
C ALA A 83 -1.88 4.43 -2.88
N ILE A 84 -2.07 4.96 -4.08
CA ILE A 84 -1.89 6.38 -4.34
C ILE A 84 -3.08 7.01 -3.63
N LEU A 85 -2.77 7.77 -2.58
CA LEU A 85 -3.76 8.63 -1.93
C LEU A 85 -4.11 9.70 -2.95
N ASP A 86 -5.01 9.39 -3.88
CA ASP A 86 -5.86 10.43 -4.41
C ASP A 86 -6.51 11.05 -3.18
N THR A 87 -6.48 12.37 -3.07
CA THR A 87 -7.13 13.14 -2.00
C THR A 87 -8.65 12.84 -1.89
N SER A 88 -9.18 11.96 -2.76
CA SER A 88 -10.52 11.43 -2.78
C SER A 88 -10.62 9.91 -2.51
N ASN A 89 -9.64 9.26 -1.88
CA ASN A 89 -9.83 7.87 -1.45
C ASN A 89 -10.32 7.86 -0.01
N GLN A 90 -11.65 7.83 0.09
CA GLN A 90 -12.35 7.46 1.29
C GLN A 90 -11.67 6.24 1.88
N ILE A 91 -11.12 6.43 3.08
CA ILE A 91 -10.93 5.34 4.02
C ILE A 91 -12.21 4.54 3.91
N SER A 92 -12.13 3.32 3.39
CA SER A 92 -13.21 2.36 3.52
C SER A 92 -13.27 2.12 5.01
N ASP A 93 -14.00 3.00 5.68
CA ASP A 93 -14.41 2.89 7.04
C ASP A 93 -15.18 1.58 7.01
N ASP A 94 -14.53 0.50 7.44
CA ASP A 94 -15.22 -0.73 7.84
C ASP A 94 -15.98 -0.40 9.13
N GLN A 95 -16.89 0.57 8.99
CA GLN A 95 -17.92 0.88 9.94
C GLN A 95 -18.85 -0.33 9.87
N PRO A 96 -18.95 -1.13 10.93
CA PRO A 96 -19.98 -2.14 11.00
C PRO A 96 -21.33 -1.43 10.82
N LYS A 97 -21.98 -1.65 9.67
CA LYS A 97 -23.31 -1.16 9.34
C LYS A 97 -24.30 -1.68 10.39
N GLY A 98 -24.50 -0.94 11.47
CA GLY A 98 -25.46 -1.36 12.51
C GLY A 98 -25.34 -0.76 13.91
N ARG A 99 -24.45 0.21 14.18
CA ARG A 99 -24.48 0.90 15.49
C ARG A 99 -25.49 2.05 15.45
N PRO A 100 -26.58 2.04 16.24
CA PRO A 100 -27.36 3.25 16.46
C PRO A 100 -26.47 4.24 17.22
N SER A 101 -26.33 5.45 16.65
CA SER A 101 -25.42 6.51 17.10
C SER A 101 -25.72 7.03 18.52
N THR A 102 -26.92 6.81 19.05
CA THR A 102 -27.32 7.39 20.34
C THR A 102 -28.35 6.50 21.02
N ALA A 103 -27.90 5.60 21.88
CA ALA A 103 -28.76 5.00 22.90
C ALA A 103 -28.36 5.59 24.26
N PRO A 104 -29.23 6.29 24.99
CA PRO A 104 -28.93 6.73 26.34
C PRO A 104 -28.66 5.50 27.22
N VAL A 105 -27.67 5.60 28.10
CA VAL A 105 -27.32 4.55 29.07
C VAL A 105 -28.57 4.20 29.87
N GLY A 106 -29.10 2.99 29.67
CA GLY A 106 -30.35 2.52 30.28
C GLY A 106 -31.38 1.93 29.33
N THR A 107 -31.24 2.07 28.01
CA THR A 107 -32.12 1.39 27.04
C THR A 107 -31.50 0.07 26.60
N SER A 108 -32.20 -1.05 26.78
CA SER A 108 -31.79 -2.35 26.25
C SER A 108 -31.79 -2.33 24.73
N TYR A 109 -30.64 -2.67 24.13
CA TYR A 109 -30.45 -2.78 22.69
C TYR A 109 -31.20 -4.00 22.14
N THR A 110 -32.19 -3.77 21.25
CA THR A 110 -33.02 -4.82 20.63
C THR A 110 -32.48 -5.32 19.28
N GLY A 111 -31.27 -4.91 18.89
CA GLY A 111 -30.69 -5.23 17.58
C GLY A 111 -29.71 -6.41 17.55
N GLY A 112 -29.60 -7.19 18.62
CA GLY A 112 -28.67 -8.31 18.73
C GLY A 112 -29.22 -9.64 18.19
N VAL A 113 -28.40 -10.68 18.22
CA VAL A 113 -28.70 -12.09 17.80
C VAL A 113 -29.93 -12.69 18.51
N PHE A 114 -30.39 -12.04 19.57
CA PHE A 114 -31.60 -12.36 20.31
C PHE A 114 -32.69 -11.38 19.88
N GLY A 115 -33.63 -11.83 19.05
CA GLY A 115 -34.80 -11.03 18.67
C GLY A 115 -35.71 -10.75 19.87
N ASP A 116 -36.55 -9.72 19.76
CA ASP A 116 -37.46 -9.22 20.82
C ASP A 116 -38.26 -10.33 21.52
N SER A 117 -38.65 -11.37 20.78
CA SER A 117 -39.45 -12.50 21.29
C SER A 117 -38.73 -13.37 22.32
N ILE A 118 -37.39 -13.41 22.29
CA ILE A 118 -36.56 -14.17 23.24
C ILE A 118 -36.32 -13.33 24.51
N LEU A 119 -36.25 -12.01 24.37
CA LEU A 119 -36.04 -11.08 25.47
C LEU A 119 -37.29 -10.95 26.35
N ASP A 120 -38.49 -10.95 25.74
CA ASP A 120 -39.77 -10.96 26.46
C ASP A 120 -39.98 -12.20 27.34
N GLN A 121 -39.25 -13.28 27.07
CA GLN A 121 -39.32 -14.52 27.85
C GLN A 121 -38.34 -14.56 29.03
N MET A 122 -37.43 -13.59 29.17
CA MET A 122 -36.58 -13.54 30.35
C MET A 122 -37.34 -12.95 31.54
N PRO A 123 -37.35 -13.63 32.70
CA PRO A 123 -37.90 -13.02 33.91
C PRO A 123 -37.05 -11.79 34.26
N SER A 124 -37.69 -10.63 34.34
CA SER A 124 -37.03 -9.41 34.78
C SER A 124 -36.63 -9.58 36.24
N MET A 125 -35.33 -9.50 36.51
CA MET A 125 -34.86 -9.36 37.88
C MET A 125 -35.24 -7.96 38.36
N LYS A 126 -36.10 -7.89 39.39
CA LYS A 126 -36.36 -6.66 40.15
C LYS A 126 -35.12 -6.22 40.93
#